data_AF-A0A9W6B6I9-F1
#
_entry.id   AF-A0A9W6B6I9-F1
#
_cell.length_a   1.000
_cell.length_b   1.000
_cell.length_c   1.000
_cell.angle_alpha   90.00
_cell.angle_beta   90.00
_cell.angle_gamma   90.00
#
_symmetry.space_group_name_H-M   'P 1'
#
loop_
_entity.id
_entity.type
_entity.pdbx_description
1 polymer ?
#
loop_
_entity_poly.entity_id
_entity_poly.type
_entity_poly.pdbx_seq_one_letter_code
_entity_poly.pdbx_strand_id
1 'polypeptide(L)'
;MITAYLIVHGFMGLSSRTFKFGASSSTDNYESYLYLGIGLGVFVYLFTYLINSAFSGSYISQYVENKNNFTSKMIWDRVMHNIGSLALMIFIGIAFMIGYFIISGLLTVALSFIHPYVPFFFTLILQFLIKIFLGLIFVAIFDNNNGIGKGMSNAWELFIHNFLFVLGYSFSLSMLNLIITTLILMIPGTLFGIYVFFSIENNTVLYTSPTANVLFTLFFCLYIIVYTGLQALNQLAFGTLYYNLHEKKFNTHLQSRIELIGQTTE
;
A
#
# COMPACT_ATOMS: atom_id res chain seq x y z
N MET A 1 4.40 -3.27 16.35
CA MET A 1 4.81 -4.41 17.18
C MET A 1 3.63 -5.14 17.82
N ILE A 2 2.70 -4.46 18.49
CA ILE A 2 1.51 -5.10 19.10
C ILE A 2 0.68 -5.90 18.08
N THR A 3 0.38 -5.30 16.92
CA THR A 3 -0.30 -5.99 15.81
C THR A 3 0.42 -7.26 15.37
N ALA A 4 1.75 -7.17 15.20
CA ALA A 4 2.57 -8.30 14.77
C ALA A 4 2.53 -9.44 15.80
N TYR A 5 2.64 -9.09 17.08
CA TYR A 5 2.52 -10.04 18.18
C TYR A 5 1.16 -10.73 18.20
N LEU A 6 0.06 -9.98 18.12
CA LEU A 6 -1.31 -10.54 18.15
C LEU A 6 -1.55 -11.51 16.98
N ILE A 7 -1.11 -11.15 15.77
CA ILE A 7 -1.24 -12.00 14.59
C ILE A 7 -0.40 -13.28 14.73
N VAL A 8 0.88 -13.15 15.10
CA VAL A 8 1.78 -14.31 15.23
C VAL A 8 1.34 -15.22 16.36
N HIS A 9 0.97 -14.66 17.52
CA HIS A 9 0.51 -15.43 18.68
C HIS A 9 -0.83 -16.12 18.42
N GLY A 10 -1.78 -15.45 17.76
CA GLY A 10 -3.03 -16.07 17.32
C GLY A 10 -2.79 -17.20 16.32
N PHE A 11 -1.93 -16.98 15.33
CA PHE A 11 -1.58 -17.98 14.31
C PHE A 11 -0.89 -19.21 14.90
N MET A 12 0.10 -19.03 15.78
CA MET A 12 0.79 -20.15 16.45
C MET A 12 -0.15 -20.92 17.36
N GLY A 13 -1.00 -20.23 18.12
CA GLY A 13 -2.00 -20.85 18.99
C GLY A 13 -2.98 -21.72 18.20
N LEU A 14 -3.49 -21.23 17.07
CA LEU A 14 -4.34 -22.02 16.18
C LEU A 14 -3.60 -23.19 15.52
N SER A 15 -2.36 -22.99 15.09
CA SER A 15 -1.54 -24.04 14.46
C SER A 15 -1.19 -25.18 15.41
N SER A 16 -1.19 -24.91 16.73
CA SER A 16 -0.95 -25.94 17.75
C SER A 16 -2.16 -26.87 17.99
N ARG A 17 -3.34 -26.55 17.42
CA ARG A 17 -4.54 -27.36 17.62
C ARG A 17 -4.47 -28.62 16.76
N THR A 18 -4.63 -29.78 17.39
CA THR A 18 -5.02 -31.01 16.68
C THR A 18 -6.51 -30.88 16.31
N PHE A 19 -6.82 -30.94 15.01
CA PHE A 19 -8.21 -30.96 14.52
C PHE A 19 -8.96 -32.17 15.09
N LYS A 20 -9.61 -32.01 16.23
CA LYS A 20 -10.57 -32.98 16.78
C LYS A 20 -11.97 -32.50 16.43
N PHE A 21 -12.52 -33.03 15.34
CA PHE A 21 -13.92 -32.82 14.98
C PHE A 21 -14.82 -33.28 16.14
N GLY A 22 -15.68 -32.38 16.64
CA GLY A 22 -16.71 -32.69 17.63
C GLY A 22 -16.36 -32.42 19.10
N ALA A 23 -15.14 -31.97 19.43
CA ALA A 23 -14.84 -31.52 20.79
C ALA A 23 -15.11 -30.01 20.91
N SER A 24 -16.10 -29.62 21.73
CA SER A 24 -16.23 -28.24 22.21
C SER A 24 -14.96 -27.90 23.01
N SER A 25 -13.99 -27.30 22.34
CA SER A 25 -12.72 -26.95 22.96
C SER A 25 -12.87 -25.61 23.64
N SER A 26 -13.09 -25.65 24.95
CA SER A 26 -12.99 -24.53 25.88
C SER A 26 -11.56 -23.99 25.88
N THR A 27 -11.22 -23.14 24.90
CA THR A 27 -9.98 -22.34 24.87
C THR A 27 -10.14 -21.16 23.89
N ASP A 28 -11.03 -20.24 24.26
CA ASP A 28 -11.67 -19.22 23.39
C ASP A 28 -10.82 -17.99 23.04
N ASN A 29 -9.51 -17.97 23.32
CA ASN A 29 -8.74 -16.72 23.21
C ASN A 29 -7.81 -16.62 21.98
N TYR A 30 -7.39 -17.72 21.34
CA TYR A 30 -6.46 -17.63 20.19
C TYR A 30 -7.11 -17.10 18.91
N GLU A 31 -8.37 -17.47 18.64
CA GLU A 31 -9.17 -16.90 17.57
C GLU A 31 -9.38 -15.40 17.80
N SER A 32 -9.71 -15.03 19.04
CA SER A 32 -9.84 -13.64 19.47
C SER A 32 -8.55 -12.83 19.27
N TYR A 33 -7.37 -13.39 19.61
CA TYR A 33 -6.08 -12.75 19.35
C TYR A 33 -5.80 -12.57 17.85
N LEU A 34 -6.11 -13.58 17.02
CA LEU A 34 -5.93 -13.48 15.57
C LEU A 34 -6.86 -12.42 14.97
N TYR A 35 -8.15 -12.44 15.31
CA TYR A 35 -9.13 -11.48 14.77
C TYR A 35 -8.83 -10.05 15.22
N LEU A 36 -8.48 -9.83 16.49
CA LEU A 36 -8.02 -8.53 16.98
C LEU A 36 -6.74 -8.09 16.29
N GLY A 37 -5.78 -9.00 16.10
CA GLY A 37 -4.53 -8.74 15.39
C GLY A 37 -4.77 -8.31 13.94
N ILE A 38 -5.60 -9.02 13.19
CA ILE A 38 -5.98 -8.69 11.81
C ILE A 38 -6.71 -7.34 11.77
N GLY A 39 -7.70 -7.13 12.63
CA GLY A 39 -8.47 -5.89 12.69
C GLY A 39 -7.59 -4.66 12.96
N LEU A 40 -6.74 -4.74 14.00
CA LEU A 40 -5.75 -3.70 14.29
C LEU A 40 -4.74 -3.53 13.15
N GLY A 41 -4.36 -4.61 12.48
CA GLY A 41 -3.42 -4.58 11.35
C GLY A 41 -3.98 -3.85 10.14
N VAL A 42 -5.24 -4.11 9.78
CA VAL A 42 -5.93 -3.39 8.71
C VAL A 42 -6.04 -1.90 9.06
N PHE A 43 -6.40 -1.57 10.30
CA PHE A 43 -6.50 -0.18 10.75
C PHE A 43 -5.16 0.55 10.66
N VAL A 44 -4.09 -0.04 11.20
CA VAL A 44 -2.73 0.53 11.14
C VAL A 44 -2.27 0.66 9.69
N TYR A 45 -2.54 -0.34 8.85
CA TYR A 45 -2.17 -0.31 7.43
C TYR A 45 -2.85 0.84 6.68
N LEU A 46 -4.17 1.01 6.84
CA LEU A 46 -4.91 2.11 6.23
C LEU A 46 -4.38 3.46 6.68
N PHE A 47 -4.20 3.64 7.99
CA PHE A 47 -3.71 4.89 8.56
C PHE A 47 -2.30 5.24 8.06
N THR A 48 -1.42 4.25 8.02
CA THR A 48 -0.05 4.40 7.52
C THR A 48 -0.04 4.73 6.03
N TYR A 49 -0.87 4.04 5.23
CA TYR A 49 -1.00 4.29 3.79
C TYR A 49 -1.44 5.73 3.50
N LEU A 50 -2.39 6.26 4.30
CA LEU A 50 -2.88 7.64 4.17
C LEU A 50 -1.83 8.67 4.54
N ILE A 51 -1.19 8.49 5.70
CA ILE A 51 -0.13 9.39 6.15
C ILE A 51 0.98 9.43 5.11
N ASN A 52 1.46 8.26 4.68
CA ASN A 52 2.50 8.19 3.66
C ASN A 52 2.06 8.87 2.37
N SER A 53 0.79 8.68 1.94
CA SER A 53 0.29 9.27 0.69
C SER A 53 0.22 10.78 0.80
N ALA A 54 -0.24 11.26 1.96
CA ALA A 54 -0.38 12.68 2.25
C ALA A 54 0.97 13.39 2.27
N PHE A 55 1.94 12.82 2.99
CA PHE A 55 3.29 13.35 3.04
C PHE A 55 3.97 13.30 1.68
N SER A 56 3.85 12.19 0.96
CA SER A 56 4.41 12.03 -0.38
C SER A 56 3.83 13.05 -1.37
N GLY A 57 2.51 13.17 -1.44
CA GLY A 57 1.83 14.12 -2.32
C GLY A 57 2.17 15.57 -1.98
N SER A 58 2.14 15.92 -0.69
CA SER A 58 2.52 17.25 -0.24
C SER A 58 4.00 17.57 -0.47
N TYR A 59 4.90 16.60 -0.29
CA TYR A 59 6.33 16.79 -0.52
C TYR A 59 6.60 17.11 -1.99
N ILE A 60 6.04 16.33 -2.91
CA ILE A 60 6.26 16.53 -4.35
C ILE A 60 5.62 17.83 -4.82
N SER A 61 4.41 18.15 -4.34
CA SER A 61 3.75 19.43 -4.64
C SER A 61 4.58 20.63 -4.17
N GLN A 62 5.14 20.59 -2.96
CA GLN A 62 6.04 21.64 -2.45
C GLN A 62 7.35 21.73 -3.24
N TYR A 63 7.90 20.59 -3.64
CA TYR A 63 9.11 20.53 -4.47
C TYR A 63 8.89 21.19 -5.85
N VAL A 64 7.73 20.99 -6.45
CA VAL A 64 7.37 21.59 -7.75
C VAL A 64 7.12 23.09 -7.62
N GLU A 65 6.38 23.53 -6.61
CA GLU A 65 6.01 24.95 -6.43
C GLU A 65 7.16 25.82 -5.93
N ASN A 66 7.89 25.36 -4.90
CA ASN A 66 8.84 26.17 -4.15
C ASN A 66 10.31 25.79 -4.39
N LYS A 67 10.58 24.86 -5.32
CA LYS A 67 11.92 24.33 -5.63
C LYS A 67 12.63 23.85 -4.35
N ASN A 68 13.86 24.31 -4.05
CA ASN A 68 14.65 23.87 -2.89
C ASN A 68 14.36 24.67 -1.59
N ASN A 69 13.42 25.63 -1.61
CA ASN A 69 13.15 26.52 -0.47
C ASN A 69 11.92 26.08 0.35
N PHE A 70 11.77 24.79 0.62
CA PHE A 70 10.69 24.28 1.46
C PHE A 70 11.22 23.67 2.77
N THR A 71 10.42 23.77 3.82
CA THR A 71 10.73 23.22 5.15
C THR A 71 9.75 22.09 5.49
N SER A 72 10.14 21.18 6.38
CA SER A 72 9.24 20.10 6.85
C SER A 72 7.93 20.65 7.46
N LYS A 73 7.97 21.85 8.04
CA LYS A 73 6.79 22.51 8.60
C LYS A 73 5.76 22.85 7.51
N MET A 74 6.20 23.34 6.35
CA MET A 74 5.31 23.66 5.21
C MET A 74 4.61 22.41 4.65
N ILE A 75 5.27 21.25 4.69
CA ILE A 75 4.66 19.97 4.30
C ILE A 75 3.57 19.59 5.30
N TRP A 76 3.89 19.68 6.59
CA TRP A 76 2.91 19.38 7.65
C TRP A 76 1.69 20.30 7.61
N ASP A 77 1.90 21.60 7.44
CA ASP A 77 0.82 22.58 7.36
C ASP A 77 -0.12 22.30 6.17
N ARG A 78 0.43 21.90 5.02
CA ARG A 78 -0.36 21.50 3.84
C ARG A 78 -1.13 20.19 4.04
N VAL A 79 -0.55 19.22 4.76
CA VAL A 79 -1.24 17.98 5.16
C VAL A 79 -2.40 18.29 6.12
N MET A 80 -2.17 19.13 7.13
CA MET A 80 -3.20 19.53 8.09
C MET A 80 -4.31 20.35 7.45
N HIS A 81 -3.99 21.23 6.49
CA HIS A 81 -4.99 22.00 5.75
C HIS A 81 -5.94 21.09 4.94
N ASN A 82 -5.42 20.00 4.40
CA ASN A 82 -6.20 19.04 3.60
C ASN A 82 -6.73 17.85 4.42
N ILE A 83 -6.73 17.92 5.75
CA ILE A 83 -7.13 16.79 6.61
C ILE A 83 -8.56 16.32 6.36
N GLY A 84 -9.49 17.22 6.01
CA GLY A 84 -10.85 16.88 5.62
C GLY A 84 -10.89 16.04 4.34
N SER A 85 -10.08 16.41 3.35
CA SER A 85 -9.92 15.63 2.12
C SER A 85 -9.23 14.28 2.39
N LEU A 86 -8.27 14.24 3.29
CA LEU A 86 -7.62 12.99 3.71
C LEU A 86 -8.58 12.06 4.45
N ALA A 87 -9.46 12.60 5.30
CA ALA A 87 -10.47 11.82 6.00
C ALA A 87 -11.49 11.21 5.02
N LEU A 88 -11.96 11.98 4.04
CA LEU A 88 -12.84 11.47 2.99
C LEU A 88 -12.14 10.42 2.10
N MET A 89 -10.82 10.53 1.88
CA MET A 89 -10.04 9.48 1.21
C MET A 89 -10.05 8.13 1.95
N ILE A 90 -10.23 8.11 3.28
CA ILE A 90 -10.44 6.87 4.03
C ILE A 90 -11.69 6.16 3.53
N PHE A 91 -12.82 6.89 3.48
CA PHE A 91 -14.10 6.33 3.06
C PHE A 91 -14.07 5.88 1.60
N ILE A 92 -13.42 6.65 0.73
CA ILE A 92 -13.22 6.28 -0.67
C ILE A 92 -12.34 5.02 -0.76
N GLY A 93 -11.23 4.95 -0.02
CA GLY A 93 -10.38 3.77 0.03
C GLY A 93 -11.12 2.52 0.50
N ILE A 94 -11.96 2.64 1.54
CA ILE A 94 -12.84 1.56 2.01
C ILE A 94 -13.85 1.17 0.93
N ALA A 95 -14.48 2.13 0.26
CA ALA A 95 -15.41 1.86 -0.84
C ALA A 95 -14.73 1.12 -2.00
N PHE A 96 -13.52 1.52 -2.37
CA PHE A 96 -12.69 0.81 -3.37
C PHE A 96 -12.35 -0.60 -2.91
N MET A 97 -12.06 -0.81 -1.62
CA MET A 97 -11.76 -2.13 -1.07
C MET A 97 -13.00 -3.03 -1.11
N ILE A 98 -14.18 -2.52 -0.71
CA ILE A 98 -15.44 -3.25 -0.81
C ILE A 98 -15.76 -3.58 -2.27
N GLY A 99 -15.67 -2.59 -3.16
CA GLY A 99 -15.88 -2.78 -4.60
C GLY A 99 -14.91 -3.82 -5.18
N TYR A 100 -13.64 -3.78 -4.78
CA TYR A 100 -12.65 -4.78 -5.15
C TYR A 100 -13.08 -6.19 -4.74
N PHE A 101 -13.47 -6.41 -3.48
CA PHE A 101 -13.90 -7.73 -3.00
C PHE A 101 -15.13 -8.27 -3.74
N ILE A 102 -16.12 -7.40 -3.99
CA ILE A 102 -17.34 -7.77 -4.72
C ILE A 102 -16.99 -8.16 -6.16
N ILE A 103 -16.27 -7.29 -6.88
CA ILE A 103 -15.90 -7.51 -8.28
C ILE A 103 -14.99 -8.75 -8.39
N SER A 104 -13.98 -8.88 -7.54
CA SER A 104 -13.08 -10.04 -7.56
C SER A 104 -13.82 -11.34 -7.26
N GLY A 105 -14.76 -11.32 -6.31
CA GLY A 105 -15.58 -12.50 -5.97
C GLY A 105 -16.47 -12.94 -7.12
N LEU A 106 -17.21 -11.99 -7.71
CA LEU A 106 -18.05 -12.25 -8.89
C LEU A 106 -17.24 -12.78 -10.07
N LEU A 107 -16.10 -12.14 -10.34
CA LEU A 107 -15.23 -12.52 -11.44
C LEU A 107 -14.60 -13.90 -11.22
N THR A 108 -14.28 -14.23 -9.96
CA THR A 108 -13.76 -15.55 -9.60
C THR A 108 -14.80 -16.62 -9.92
N VAL A 109 -16.04 -16.45 -9.49
CA VAL A 109 -17.12 -17.41 -9.80
C VAL A 109 -17.34 -17.52 -11.31
N ALA A 110 -17.41 -16.39 -12.03
CA ALA A 110 -17.67 -16.36 -13.46
C ALA A 110 -16.55 -17.01 -14.30
N LEU A 111 -15.29 -16.74 -13.98
CA LEU A 111 -14.14 -17.20 -14.76
C LEU A 111 -13.59 -18.56 -14.31
N SER A 112 -14.01 -19.08 -13.14
CA SER A 112 -13.60 -20.40 -12.66
C SER A 112 -13.99 -21.54 -13.60
N PHE A 113 -15.04 -21.36 -14.40
CA PHE A 113 -15.47 -22.35 -15.40
C PHE A 113 -14.55 -22.45 -16.61
N ILE A 114 -13.76 -21.41 -16.90
CA ILE A 114 -12.87 -21.36 -18.06
C ILE A 114 -11.51 -21.98 -17.72
N HIS A 115 -10.88 -21.52 -16.64
CA HIS A 115 -9.59 -22.03 -16.19
C HIS A 115 -9.29 -21.57 -14.75
N PRO A 116 -8.75 -22.43 -13.86
CA PRO A 116 -8.47 -22.08 -12.46
C PRO A 116 -7.57 -20.84 -12.26
N TYR A 117 -6.59 -20.63 -13.13
CA TYR A 117 -5.67 -19.49 -13.03
C TYR A 117 -6.19 -18.17 -13.61
N VAL A 118 -7.24 -18.16 -14.43
CA VAL A 118 -7.74 -16.92 -15.05
C VAL A 118 -8.23 -15.91 -14.00
N PRO A 119 -9.06 -16.30 -13.01
CA PRO A 119 -9.43 -15.42 -11.90
C PRO A 119 -8.25 -14.76 -11.19
N PHE A 120 -7.15 -15.50 -11.01
CA PHE A 120 -5.97 -15.01 -10.32
C PHE A 120 -5.33 -13.83 -11.06
N PHE A 121 -5.08 -13.96 -12.37
CA PHE A 121 -4.49 -12.88 -13.16
C PHE A 121 -5.38 -11.64 -13.23
N PHE A 122 -6.69 -11.81 -13.39
CA PHE A 122 -7.60 -10.67 -13.40
C PHE A 122 -7.64 -9.94 -12.07
N THR A 123 -7.65 -10.68 -10.96
CA THR A 123 -7.64 -10.09 -9.62
C THR A 123 -6.36 -9.29 -9.38
N LEU A 124 -5.21 -9.75 -9.90
CA LEU A 124 -3.96 -9.00 -9.87
C LEU A 124 -4.04 -7.70 -10.68
N ILE A 125 -4.57 -7.77 -11.91
CA ILE A 125 -4.74 -6.59 -12.76
C ILE A 125 -5.66 -5.58 -12.07
N LEU A 126 -6.79 -6.02 -11.54
CA LEU A 126 -7.74 -5.13 -10.85
C LEU A 126 -7.11 -4.45 -9.63
N GLN A 127 -6.41 -5.22 -8.79
CA GLN A 127 -5.71 -4.67 -7.62
C GLN A 127 -4.70 -3.60 -8.03
N PHE A 128 -4.00 -3.85 -9.13
CA PHE A 128 -2.99 -2.96 -9.67
C PHE A 128 -3.61 -1.65 -10.20
N LEU A 129 -4.70 -1.72 -10.97
CA LEU A 129 -5.39 -0.53 -11.49
C LEU A 129 -5.93 0.35 -10.35
N ILE A 130 -6.50 -0.25 -9.31
CA ILE A 130 -7.00 0.48 -8.14
C ILE A 130 -5.87 1.21 -7.42
N LYS A 131 -4.71 0.55 -7.22
CA LYS A 131 -3.54 1.17 -6.56
C LYS A 131 -3.03 2.40 -7.31
N ILE A 132 -2.94 2.31 -8.64
CA ILE A 132 -2.53 3.43 -9.49
C ILE A 132 -3.51 4.57 -9.35
N PHE A 133 -4.81 4.26 -9.49
CA PHE A 133 -5.84 5.27 -9.51
C PHE A 133 -5.91 6.02 -8.17
N LEU A 134 -5.89 5.30 -7.04
CA LEU A 134 -5.80 5.90 -5.72
C LEU A 134 -4.53 6.73 -5.54
N GLY A 135 -3.38 6.24 -6.02
CA GLY A 135 -2.11 6.99 -5.98
C GLY A 135 -2.18 8.33 -6.71
N LEU A 136 -2.78 8.36 -7.91
CA LEU A 136 -2.99 9.58 -8.68
C LEU A 136 -3.96 10.55 -7.99
N ILE A 137 -5.05 10.05 -7.39
CA ILE A 137 -6.02 10.87 -6.65
C ILE A 137 -5.33 11.58 -5.48
N PHE A 138 -4.50 10.87 -4.71
CA PHE A 138 -3.80 11.47 -3.58
C PHE A 138 -2.96 12.66 -4.01
N VAL A 139 -2.20 12.52 -5.09
CA VAL A 139 -1.34 13.61 -5.58
C VAL A 139 -2.19 14.77 -6.12
N ALA A 140 -3.27 14.46 -6.85
CA ALA A 140 -4.18 15.46 -7.40
C ALA A 140 -4.90 16.31 -6.34
N ILE A 141 -5.10 15.80 -5.12
CA ILE A 141 -5.68 16.56 -4.00
C ILE A 141 -4.72 17.63 -3.50
N PHE A 142 -3.42 17.33 -3.46
CA PHE A 142 -2.40 18.29 -3.04
C PHE A 142 -2.02 19.28 -4.14
N ASP A 143 -2.23 18.90 -5.40
CA ASP A 143 -2.04 19.76 -6.53
C ASP A 143 -3.13 20.85 -6.59
N ASN A 144 -2.72 22.12 -6.42
CA ASN A 144 -3.60 23.30 -6.38
C ASN A 144 -4.69 23.30 -5.28
N ASN A 145 -4.51 22.55 -4.18
CA ASN A 145 -5.53 22.40 -3.10
C ASN A 145 -6.93 22.06 -3.64
N ASN A 146 -7.00 21.25 -4.69
CA ASN A 146 -8.28 20.85 -5.26
C ASN A 146 -9.03 19.94 -4.26
N GLY A 147 -10.31 20.24 -4.02
CA GLY A 147 -11.18 19.31 -3.28
C GLY A 147 -11.25 17.95 -3.98
N ILE A 148 -11.54 16.89 -3.21
CA ILE A 148 -11.49 15.49 -3.70
C ILE A 148 -12.19 15.26 -5.02
N GLY A 149 -13.40 15.82 -5.21
CA GLY A 149 -14.16 15.59 -6.44
C GLY A 149 -13.39 16.01 -7.68
N LYS A 150 -12.73 17.18 -7.61
CA LYS A 150 -11.89 17.69 -8.71
C LYS A 150 -10.59 16.92 -8.82
N GLY A 151 -9.96 16.55 -7.71
CA GLY A 151 -8.79 15.67 -7.70
C GLY A 151 -9.06 14.32 -8.36
N MET A 152 -10.21 13.71 -8.09
CA MET A 152 -10.62 12.43 -8.66
C MET A 152 -10.94 12.53 -10.15
N SER A 153 -11.64 13.59 -10.57
CA SER A 153 -11.88 13.85 -12.00
C SER A 153 -10.57 14.03 -12.78
N ASN A 154 -9.65 14.84 -12.24
CA ASN A 154 -8.35 15.08 -12.86
C ASN A 154 -7.53 13.77 -12.95
N ALA A 155 -7.47 13.00 -11.85
CA ALA A 155 -6.78 11.72 -11.82
C ALA A 155 -7.38 10.73 -12.83
N TRP A 156 -8.71 10.71 -12.99
CA TRP A 156 -9.40 9.82 -13.92
C TRP A 156 -9.09 10.18 -15.38
N GLU A 157 -9.14 11.46 -15.70
CA GLU A 157 -8.85 11.93 -17.06
C GLU A 157 -7.39 11.65 -17.44
N LEU A 158 -6.43 11.93 -16.54
CA LEU A 158 -5.02 11.62 -16.77
C LEU A 158 -4.78 10.12 -16.92
N PHE A 159 -5.45 9.30 -16.10
CA PHE A 159 -5.35 7.84 -16.13
C PHE A 159 -5.84 7.26 -17.44
N ILE A 160 -7.04 7.63 -17.90
CA ILE A 160 -7.63 7.08 -19.13
C ILE A 160 -6.89 7.58 -20.38
N HIS A 161 -6.54 8.87 -20.44
CA HIS A 161 -5.90 9.45 -21.62
C HIS A 161 -4.48 8.92 -21.85
N ASN A 162 -3.79 8.48 -20.79
CA ASN A 162 -2.43 7.93 -20.86
C ASN A 162 -2.37 6.48 -20.35
N PHE A 163 -3.45 5.71 -20.50
CA PHE A 163 -3.62 4.39 -19.86
C PHE A 163 -2.44 3.45 -20.03
N LEU A 164 -1.96 3.23 -21.26
CA LEU A 164 -0.84 2.32 -21.53
C LEU A 164 0.47 2.79 -20.89
N PHE A 165 0.73 4.10 -20.91
CA PHE A 165 1.94 4.67 -20.30
C PHE A 165 1.90 4.56 -18.78
N VAL A 166 0.74 4.89 -18.18
CA VAL A 166 0.49 4.77 -16.74
C VAL A 166 0.63 3.31 -16.29
N LEU A 167 0.07 2.37 -17.05
CA LEU A 167 0.16 0.94 -16.79
C LEU A 167 1.62 0.45 -16.88
N GLY A 168 2.36 0.84 -17.92
CA GLY A 168 3.78 0.48 -18.10
C GLY A 168 4.69 1.03 -17.00
N TYR A 169 4.49 2.29 -16.60
CA TYR A 169 5.23 2.90 -15.48
C TYR A 169 5.00 2.12 -14.18
N SER A 170 3.73 1.87 -13.88
CA SER A 170 3.32 1.20 -12.65
C SER A 170 3.78 -0.26 -12.61
N PHE A 171 3.87 -0.91 -13.78
CA PHE A 171 4.32 -2.28 -13.91
C PHE A 171 5.80 -2.37 -13.60
N SER A 172 6.59 -1.44 -14.16
CA SER A 172 8.01 -1.30 -13.88
C SER A 172 8.27 -1.07 -12.38
N LEU A 173 7.49 -0.19 -11.76
CA LEU A 173 7.55 0.06 -10.32
C LEU A 173 7.19 -1.19 -9.50
N SER A 174 6.18 -1.95 -9.92
CA SER A 174 5.77 -3.18 -9.23
C SER A 174 6.80 -4.30 -9.35
N MET A 175 7.45 -4.44 -10.51
CA MET A 175 8.57 -5.37 -10.69
C MET A 175 9.76 -4.99 -9.81
N LEU A 176 10.08 -3.69 -9.72
CA LEU A 176 11.12 -3.19 -8.82
C LEU A 176 10.79 -3.54 -7.36
N ASN A 177 9.56 -3.30 -6.92
CA ASN A 177 9.13 -3.66 -5.57
C ASN A 177 9.18 -5.16 -5.30
N LEU A 178 8.80 -5.99 -6.28
CA LEU A 178 8.86 -7.44 -6.13
C LEU A 178 10.30 -7.89 -5.87
N ILE A 179 11.25 -7.36 -6.65
CA ILE A 179 12.68 -7.67 -6.49
C ILE A 179 13.17 -7.20 -5.12
N ILE A 180 12.92 -5.95 -4.74
CA ILE A 180 13.39 -5.40 -3.45
C ILE A 180 12.76 -6.16 -2.28
N THR A 181 11.45 -6.42 -2.32
CA THR A 181 10.75 -7.18 -1.26
C THR A 181 11.34 -8.58 -1.13
N THR A 182 11.57 -9.26 -2.25
CA THR A 182 12.14 -10.62 -2.24
C THR A 182 13.56 -10.63 -1.68
N LEU A 183 14.41 -9.69 -2.08
CA LEU A 183 15.77 -9.58 -1.58
C LEU A 183 15.80 -9.33 -0.07
N ILE A 184 14.97 -8.41 0.42
CA ILE A 184 14.93 -8.10 1.85
C ILE A 184 14.34 -9.26 2.66
N LEU A 185 13.32 -9.95 2.14
CA LEU A 185 12.71 -11.11 2.79
C LEU A 185 13.57 -12.38 2.73
N MET A 186 14.54 -12.45 1.82
CA MET A 186 15.43 -13.60 1.70
C MET A 186 16.24 -13.82 2.99
N ILE A 187 16.65 -12.76 3.68
CA ILE A 187 17.42 -12.83 4.93
C ILE A 187 16.58 -13.48 6.06
N PRO A 188 15.44 -12.91 6.50
CA PRO A 188 14.61 -13.53 7.52
C PRO A 188 14.05 -14.88 7.05
N GLY A 189 13.76 -15.05 5.76
CA GLY A 189 13.31 -16.33 5.19
C GLY A 189 14.36 -17.44 5.31
N THR A 190 15.63 -17.13 5.06
CA THR A 190 16.73 -18.10 5.21
C THR A 190 16.99 -18.43 6.68
N LEU A 191 17.02 -17.42 7.55
CA LEU A 191 17.17 -17.63 9.00
C LEU A 191 16.02 -18.48 9.55
N PHE A 192 14.80 -18.22 9.08
CA PHE A 192 13.64 -19.02 9.40
C PHE A 192 13.78 -20.46 8.93
N GLY A 193 14.23 -20.69 7.69
CA GLY A 193 14.48 -22.02 7.15
C GLY A 193 15.49 -22.81 7.98
N ILE A 194 16.59 -22.17 8.40
CA ILE A 194 17.60 -22.78 9.29
C ILE A 194 16.97 -23.15 10.64
N TYR A 195 16.18 -22.26 11.24
CA TYR A 195 15.52 -22.53 12.52
C TYR A 195 14.56 -23.73 12.43
N VAL A 196 13.77 -23.81 11.36
CA VAL A 196 12.86 -24.94 11.11
C VAL A 196 13.64 -26.24 10.93
N PHE A 197 14.73 -26.23 10.17
CA PHE A 197 15.58 -27.41 9.94
C PHE A 197 16.10 -28.01 11.26
N PHE A 198 16.74 -27.20 12.11
CA PHE A 198 17.22 -27.65 13.42
C PHE A 198 16.08 -28.01 14.38
N SER A 199 14.92 -27.37 14.24
CA SER A 199 13.78 -27.69 15.07
C SER A 199 13.22 -29.08 14.78
N ILE A 200 13.23 -29.49 13.51
CA ILE A 200 12.86 -30.84 13.07
C ILE A 200 13.87 -31.87 13.59
N GLU A 201 15.17 -31.59 13.43
CA GLU A 201 16.25 -32.48 13.89
C GLU A 201 16.19 -32.73 15.41
N ASN A 202 15.89 -31.69 16.19
CA ASN A 202 15.81 -31.76 17.65
C ASN A 202 14.41 -32.14 18.19
N ASN A 203 13.45 -32.53 17.32
CA ASN A 203 12.06 -32.83 17.69
C ASN A 203 11.37 -31.71 18.51
N THR A 204 11.76 -30.45 18.28
CA THR A 204 11.14 -29.31 18.96
C THR A 204 9.86 -28.89 18.25
N VAL A 205 8.78 -28.76 19.01
CA VAL A 205 7.47 -28.40 18.49
C VAL A 205 7.38 -26.87 18.32
N LEU A 206 7.58 -26.41 17.09
CA LEU A 206 7.68 -24.99 16.70
C LEU A 206 6.54 -24.11 17.24
N TYR A 207 5.29 -24.56 17.12
CA TYR A 207 4.10 -23.78 17.50
C TYR A 207 3.85 -23.70 19.01
N THR A 208 4.62 -24.43 19.82
CA THR A 208 4.59 -24.35 21.29
C THR A 208 5.81 -23.66 21.89
N SER A 209 6.81 -23.37 21.05
CA SER A 209 8.11 -22.81 21.48
C SER A 209 8.00 -21.30 21.71
N PRO A 210 8.29 -20.79 22.93
CA PRO A 210 8.36 -19.35 23.18
C PRO A 210 9.42 -18.66 22.32
N THR A 211 10.56 -19.33 22.08
CA THR A 211 11.65 -18.83 21.23
C THR A 211 11.20 -18.67 19.78
N ALA A 212 10.43 -19.63 19.25
CA ALA A 212 9.83 -19.50 17.93
C ALA A 212 8.91 -18.28 17.88
N ASN A 213 8.01 -18.12 18.85
CA ASN A 213 7.05 -17.02 18.86
C ASN A 213 7.73 -15.64 18.82
N VAL A 214 8.80 -15.45 19.60
CA VAL A 214 9.61 -14.23 19.57
C VAL A 214 10.28 -14.02 18.21
N LEU A 215 10.91 -15.05 17.66
CA LEU A 215 11.61 -14.99 16.37
C LEU A 215 10.66 -14.63 15.22
N PHE A 216 9.49 -15.29 15.16
CA PHE A 216 8.47 -15.01 14.16
C PHE A 216 7.90 -13.60 14.31
N THR A 217 7.68 -13.13 15.54
CA THR A 217 7.21 -11.76 15.78
C THR A 217 8.23 -10.73 15.29
N LEU A 218 9.53 -10.96 15.50
CA LEU A 218 10.59 -10.10 15.00
C LEU A 218 10.66 -10.07 13.47
N PHE A 219 10.64 -11.24 12.82
CA PHE A 219 10.66 -11.32 11.35
C PHE A 219 9.42 -10.68 10.73
N PHE A 220 8.25 -10.87 11.34
CA PHE A 220 7.03 -10.24 10.87
C PHE A 220 7.05 -8.72 11.08
N CYS A 221 7.63 -8.22 12.18
CA CYS A 221 7.86 -6.78 12.36
C CYS A 221 8.79 -6.21 11.29
N LEU A 222 9.91 -6.88 10.98
CA LEU A 222 10.84 -6.45 9.93
C LEU A 222 10.14 -6.40 8.57
N TYR A 223 9.34 -7.41 8.25
CA TYR A 223 8.53 -7.42 7.04
C TYR A 223 7.60 -6.20 6.95
N ILE A 224 6.86 -5.88 8.02
CA ILE A 224 5.94 -4.73 8.05
C ILE A 224 6.69 -3.41 7.83
N ILE A 225 7.86 -3.22 8.45
CA ILE A 225 8.67 -2.00 8.31
C ILE A 225 9.11 -1.82 6.85
N VAL A 226 9.69 -2.87 6.27
CA VAL A 226 10.18 -2.87 4.89
C VAL A 226 9.04 -2.63 3.91
N TYR A 227 7.93 -3.35 4.09
CA TYR A 227 6.75 -3.23 3.26
C TYR A 227 6.17 -1.81 3.30
N THR A 228 6.14 -1.19 4.49
CA THR A 228 5.68 0.19 4.65
C THR A 228 6.59 1.19 3.94
N GLY A 229 7.92 1.00 4.03
CA GLY A 229 8.88 1.85 3.32
C GLY A 229 8.72 1.78 1.81
N LEU A 230 8.52 0.57 1.26
CA LEU A 230 8.26 0.38 -0.17
C LEU A 230 6.94 1.00 -0.62
N GLN A 231 5.90 0.96 0.23
CA GLN A 231 4.64 1.65 -0.05
C GLN A 231 4.81 3.17 -0.13
N ALA A 232 5.62 3.77 0.74
CA ALA A 232 5.93 5.20 0.66
C ALA A 232 6.70 5.55 -0.62
N LEU A 233 7.68 4.72 -1.01
CA LEU A 233 8.40 4.89 -2.27
C LEU A 233 7.47 4.84 -3.49
N ASN A 234 6.48 3.96 -3.47
CA ASN A 234 5.49 3.89 -4.55
C ASN A 234 4.65 5.14 -4.68
N GLN A 235 4.23 5.72 -3.56
CA GLN A 235 3.46 6.95 -3.58
C GLN A 235 4.29 8.13 -4.10
N LEU A 236 5.60 8.16 -3.81
CA LEU A 236 6.51 9.16 -4.39
C LEU A 236 6.66 8.98 -5.90
N ALA A 237 6.78 7.74 -6.37
CA ALA A 237 6.81 7.42 -7.79
C ALA A 237 5.50 7.85 -8.49
N PHE A 238 4.34 7.57 -7.89
CA PHE A 238 3.05 8.02 -8.43
C PHE A 238 2.90 9.55 -8.43
N GLY A 239 3.48 10.26 -7.46
CA GLY A 239 3.52 11.72 -7.50
C GLY A 239 4.36 12.26 -8.65
N THR A 240 5.54 11.67 -8.89
CA THR A 240 6.36 12.00 -10.06
C THR A 240 5.62 11.73 -11.37
N LEU A 241 4.92 10.58 -11.46
CA LEU A 241 4.10 10.23 -12.62
C LEU A 241 2.99 11.26 -12.85
N TYR A 242 2.25 11.63 -11.80
CA TYR A 242 1.17 12.61 -11.89
C TYR A 242 1.67 13.94 -12.46
N TYR A 243 2.76 14.50 -11.92
CA TYR A 243 3.28 15.78 -12.39
C TYR A 243 3.81 15.72 -13.82
N ASN A 244 4.43 14.62 -14.24
CA ASN A 244 4.83 14.43 -15.64
C ASN A 244 3.63 14.39 -16.60
N LEU A 245 2.54 13.73 -16.21
CA LEU A 245 1.32 13.67 -17.00
C LEU A 245 0.59 15.01 -17.03
N HIS A 246 0.55 15.71 -15.89
CA HIS A 246 -0.02 17.04 -15.76
C HIS A 246 0.76 18.04 -16.64
N GLU A 247 2.08 18.03 -16.59
CA GLU A 247 2.93 18.88 -17.42
C GLU A 247 2.74 18.61 -18.91
N LYS A 248 2.70 17.34 -19.33
CA LYS A 248 2.43 16.96 -20.74
C LYS A 248 1.08 17.48 -21.24
N LYS A 249 0.08 17.58 -20.36
CA LYS A 249 -1.28 18.00 -20.72
C LYS A 249 -1.44 19.52 -20.71
N PHE A 250 -0.95 20.19 -19.68
CA PHE A 250 -1.18 21.62 -19.47
C PHE A 250 -0.01 22.50 -19.92
N ASN A 251 1.16 21.93 -20.22
CA ASN A 251 2.36 22.64 -20.68
C ASN A 251 2.73 23.83 -19.78
N THR A 252 2.50 23.69 -18.48
CA THR A 252 2.69 24.75 -17.48
C THR A 252 4.11 25.30 -17.47
N HIS A 253 5.13 24.47 -17.68
CA HIS A 253 6.52 24.89 -17.78
C HIS A 253 6.80 25.71 -19.03
N LEU A 254 6.24 25.32 -20.19
CA LEU A 254 6.37 26.08 -21.44
C LEU A 254 5.66 27.42 -21.35
N GLN A 255 4.45 27.47 -20.79
CA GLN A 255 3.72 28.72 -20.55
C GLN A 255 4.52 29.66 -19.63
N SER A 256 5.01 29.17 -18.50
CA SER A 256 5.82 29.99 -17.58
C SER A 256 7.11 30.52 -18.21
N ARG A 257 7.76 29.76 -19.11
CA ARG A 257 8.93 30.22 -19.86
C ARG A 257 8.57 31.29 -20.90
N ILE A 258 7.45 31.14 -21.59
CA ILE A 258 6.97 32.14 -22.55
C ILE A 258 6.62 33.44 -21.81
N GLU A 259 5.98 33.37 -20.65
CA GLU A 259 5.69 34.52 -19.80
C GLU A 259 6.96 35.24 -19.34
N LEU A 260 8.00 34.49 -18.93
CA LEU A 260 9.30 35.06 -18.56
C LEU A 260 10.01 35.76 -19.73
N ILE A 261 9.87 35.24 -20.95
CA ILE A 261 10.39 35.91 -22.16
C ILE A 261 9.59 37.18 -22.47
N GLY A 262 8.27 37.17 -22.26
CA GLY A 262 7.41 38.34 -22.44
C GLY A 262 7.67 39.47 -21.44
N GLN A 263 8.17 39.15 -20.24
CA GLN A 263 8.53 40.13 -19.20
C GLN A 263 9.91 40.78 -19.41
N THR A 264 10.77 40.24 -20.28
CA THR A 264 12.08 40.84 -20.61
C THR A 264 12.02 41.98 -21.64
N THR A 265 10.82 42.50 -21.94
CA THR A 265 10.58 43.54 -22.96
C THR A 265 10.01 44.85 -22.39
N GLU A 266 10.35 45.20 -21.14
CA GLU A 266 10.23 46.57 -20.60
C GLU A 266 11.57 47.06 -20.03
#